data_AF-A0A0F9B602-F1
#
_entry.id   AF-A0A0F9B602-F1
#
_cell.length_a   1.000
_cell.length_b   1.000
_cell.length_c   1.000
_cell.angle_alpha   90.00
_cell.angle_beta   90.00
_cell.angle_gamma   90.00
#
_symmetry.space_group_name_H-M   'P 1'
#
loop_
_entity.id
_entity.type
_entity.pdbx_description
1 polymer ?
#
loop_
_entity_poly.entity_id
_entity_poly.type
_entity_poly.pdbx_seq_one_letter_code
_entity_poly.pdbx_strand_id
1 'polypeptide(L)'
;MRYIFLILTLCTFLSARQSPEAEWWQDASQAQRDSIRASYEWGKPYDLGYTFAAYDMHEGAALWPVNLENLEFGRYHQRVYFLAKEIYGRKPTMWEQSRVAERLLFDLEWDRQQLLKRLQREREKYNGDYMKVWGAYNSGNGKHAVEIRDKVRFLRSLGWK
;
A
#
# COMPACT_ATOMS: atom_id res chain seq x y z
N MET A 1 -43.45 30.30 -10.29
CA MET A 1 -41.98 30.38 -10.10
C MET A 1 -41.48 29.63 -8.84
N ARG A 2 -42.19 28.62 -8.32
CA ARG A 2 -41.75 27.84 -7.14
C ARG A 2 -41.19 26.45 -7.49
N TYR A 3 -41.45 25.96 -8.71
CA TYR A 3 -41.07 24.62 -9.18
C TYR A 3 -39.78 24.58 -10.01
N ILE A 4 -39.29 25.74 -10.50
CA ILE A 4 -38.05 25.81 -11.30
C ILE A 4 -36.80 25.65 -10.42
N PHE A 5 -36.85 26.10 -9.16
CA PHE A 5 -35.75 25.91 -8.20
C PHE A 5 -35.58 24.46 -7.73
N LEU A 6 -36.62 23.63 -7.80
CA LEU A 6 -36.59 22.25 -7.33
C LEU A 6 -35.91 21.30 -8.33
N ILE A 7 -35.95 21.64 -9.63
CA ILE A 7 -35.31 20.85 -10.70
C ILE A 7 -33.80 21.11 -10.75
N LEU A 8 -33.35 22.33 -10.43
CA LEU A 8 -31.92 22.69 -10.41
C LEU A 8 -31.13 22.05 -9.25
N THR A 9 -31.77 21.71 -8.14
CA THR A 9 -31.16 20.95 -7.03
C THR A 9 -31.11 19.44 -7.26
N LEU A 10 -31.88 18.88 -8.21
CA LEU A 10 -31.85 17.45 -8.52
C LEU A 10 -30.73 17.08 -9.52
N CYS A 11 -30.28 18.01 -10.35
CA CYS A 11 -29.25 17.73 -11.37
C CYS A 11 -27.80 17.75 -10.86
N THR A 12 -27.53 18.25 -9.64
CA THR A 12 -26.16 18.29 -9.09
C THR A 12 -25.69 16.98 -8.48
N PHE A 13 -26.53 15.94 -8.41
CA PHE A 13 -26.19 14.64 -7.81
C PHE A 13 -25.72 13.57 -8.81
N LEU A 14 -25.78 13.81 -10.13
CA LEU A 14 -25.60 12.76 -11.14
C LEU A 14 -24.20 12.66 -11.75
N SER A 15 -23.20 13.29 -11.15
CA SER A 15 -21.79 13.08 -11.56
C SER A 15 -20.85 13.16 -10.38
N ALA A 16 -21.13 12.40 -9.32
CA ALA A 16 -20.09 12.06 -8.37
C ALA A 16 -19.06 11.19 -9.12
N ARG A 17 -18.00 11.83 -9.63
CA ARG A 17 -16.87 11.14 -10.24
C ARG A 17 -16.36 10.12 -9.23
N GLN A 18 -16.33 8.85 -9.63
CA GLN A 18 -15.79 7.80 -8.78
C GLN A 18 -14.32 8.09 -8.49
N SER A 19 -13.85 7.75 -7.29
CA SER A 19 -12.42 7.92 -7.00
C SER A 19 -11.60 6.94 -7.86
N PRO A 20 -10.34 7.25 -8.18
CA PRO A 20 -9.48 6.34 -8.93
C PRO A 20 -9.38 4.95 -8.26
N GLU A 21 -9.43 4.88 -6.93
CA GLU A 21 -9.45 3.62 -6.18
C GLU A 21 -10.74 2.82 -6.43
N ALA A 22 -11.88 3.49 -6.52
CA ALA A 22 -13.17 2.86 -6.79
C ALA A 22 -13.26 2.36 -8.24
N GLU A 23 -12.76 3.14 -9.20
CA GLU A 23 -12.64 2.72 -10.61
C GLU A 23 -11.73 1.50 -10.72
N TRP A 24 -10.50 1.57 -10.16
CA TRP A 24 -9.58 0.43 -10.14
C TRP A 24 -10.19 -0.81 -9.48
N TRP A 25 -10.91 -0.64 -8.36
CA TRP A 25 -11.50 -1.76 -7.64
C TRP A 25 -12.57 -2.48 -8.46
N GLN A 26 -13.36 -1.76 -9.25
CA GLN A 26 -14.37 -2.36 -10.13
C GLN A 26 -13.73 -3.26 -11.19
N ASP A 27 -12.59 -2.82 -11.75
CA ASP A 27 -11.86 -3.55 -12.78
C ASP A 27 -10.96 -4.65 -12.21
N ALA A 28 -10.62 -4.58 -10.91
CA ALA A 28 -9.75 -5.54 -10.26
C ALA A 28 -10.35 -6.96 -10.29
N SER A 29 -9.53 -7.91 -10.74
CA SER A 29 -9.86 -9.35 -10.71
C SER A 29 -10.08 -9.85 -9.27
N GLN A 30 -10.77 -10.99 -9.15
CA GLN A 30 -10.98 -11.62 -7.85
C GLN A 30 -9.66 -11.93 -7.14
N ALA A 31 -8.64 -12.42 -7.86
CA ALA A 31 -7.32 -12.70 -7.30
C ALA A 31 -6.64 -11.46 -6.69
N GLN A 32 -6.77 -10.30 -7.33
CA GLN A 32 -6.25 -9.04 -6.78
C GLN A 32 -7.00 -8.62 -5.52
N ARG A 33 -8.33 -8.70 -5.52
CA ARG A 33 -9.16 -8.38 -4.35
C ARG A 33 -8.86 -9.32 -3.18
N ASP A 34 -8.65 -10.60 -3.46
CA ASP A 34 -8.27 -11.61 -2.47
C ASP A 34 -6.86 -11.37 -1.93
N SER A 35 -5.91 -10.95 -2.77
CA SER A 35 -4.57 -10.53 -2.32
C SER A 35 -4.65 -9.39 -1.32
N ILE A 36 -5.37 -8.33 -1.67
CA ILE A 36 -5.55 -7.14 -0.83
C ILE A 36 -6.23 -7.53 0.49
N ARG A 37 -7.26 -8.39 0.45
CA ARG A 37 -7.93 -8.89 1.65
C ARG A 37 -6.99 -9.74 2.52
N ALA A 38 -6.19 -10.61 1.92
CA ALA A 38 -5.22 -11.41 2.65
C ALA A 38 -4.16 -10.52 3.34
N SER A 39 -3.73 -9.43 2.68
CA SER A 39 -2.87 -8.42 3.27
C SER A 39 -3.55 -7.68 4.43
N TYR A 40 -4.85 -7.35 4.31
CA TYR A 40 -5.64 -6.80 5.42
C TYR A 40 -5.66 -7.72 6.63
N GLU A 41 -6.05 -8.97 6.45
CA GLU A 41 -6.17 -9.94 7.54
C GLU A 41 -4.82 -10.17 8.25
N TRP A 42 -3.73 -10.24 7.48
CA TRP A 42 -2.40 -10.41 8.07
C TRP A 42 -1.95 -9.19 8.89
N GLY A 43 -2.23 -7.96 8.42
CA GLY A 43 -1.86 -6.73 9.12
C GLY A 43 -2.77 -6.37 10.31
N LYS A 44 -3.97 -6.95 10.38
CA LYS A 44 -5.00 -6.63 11.37
C LYS A 44 -4.55 -6.79 12.83
N PRO A 45 -3.86 -7.87 13.24
CA PRO A 45 -3.38 -8.03 14.63
C PRO A 45 -2.42 -6.93 15.09
N TYR A 46 -1.85 -6.15 14.17
CA TYR A 46 -0.89 -5.08 14.45
C TYR A 46 -1.49 -3.68 14.32
N ASP A 47 -2.82 -3.56 14.17
CA ASP A 47 -3.51 -2.29 13.85
C ASP A 47 -3.00 -1.67 12.53
N LEU A 48 -2.61 -2.53 11.57
CA LEU A 48 -2.06 -2.14 10.28
C LEU A 48 -2.79 -2.78 9.10
N GLY A 49 -3.93 -3.45 9.32
CA GLY A 49 -4.64 -4.19 8.26
C GLY A 49 -4.93 -3.33 7.03
N TYR A 50 -5.55 -2.16 7.22
CA TYR A 50 -5.81 -1.25 6.12
C TYR A 50 -4.53 -0.71 5.45
N THR A 51 -3.45 -0.52 6.21
CA THR A 51 -2.16 -0.08 5.65
C THR A 51 -1.54 -1.17 4.79
N PHE A 52 -1.51 -2.43 5.24
CA PHE A 52 -1.02 -3.56 4.45
C PHE A 52 -1.82 -3.75 3.17
N ALA A 53 -3.14 -3.67 3.25
CA ALA A 53 -4.02 -3.75 2.09
C ALA A 53 -3.81 -2.59 1.12
N ALA A 54 -3.61 -1.36 1.63
CA ALA A 54 -3.34 -0.20 0.79
C ALA A 54 -2.00 -0.29 0.05
N TYR A 55 -0.94 -0.81 0.70
CA TYR A 55 0.33 -1.09 0.03
C TYR A 55 0.17 -2.18 -1.04
N ASP A 56 -0.48 -3.31 -0.74
CA ASP A 56 -0.71 -4.36 -1.74
C ASP A 56 -1.49 -3.82 -2.95
N MET A 57 -2.54 -3.03 -2.72
CA MET A 57 -3.29 -2.37 -3.80
C MET A 57 -2.43 -1.37 -4.60
N HIS A 58 -1.55 -0.62 -3.95
CA HIS A 58 -0.67 0.34 -4.60
C HIS A 58 0.36 -0.33 -5.51
N GLU A 59 0.91 -1.47 -5.07
CA GLU A 59 2.00 -2.19 -5.73
C GLU A 59 1.52 -3.22 -6.77
N GLY A 60 0.23 -3.18 -7.13
CA GLY A 60 -0.33 -4.00 -8.20
C GLY A 60 -1.00 -5.30 -7.75
N ALA A 61 -1.31 -5.44 -6.46
CA ALA A 61 -2.11 -6.51 -5.89
C ALA A 61 -1.58 -7.92 -6.26
N ALA A 62 -0.30 -8.14 -5.96
CA ALA A 62 0.49 -9.34 -6.24
C ALA A 62 0.77 -9.70 -7.72
N LEU A 63 0.31 -8.92 -8.70
CA LEU A 63 0.54 -9.26 -10.12
C LEU A 63 1.98 -8.99 -10.57
N TRP A 64 2.64 -7.98 -10.01
CA TRP A 64 3.90 -7.47 -10.51
C TRP A 64 4.97 -7.43 -9.41
N PRO A 65 5.45 -8.57 -8.89
CA PRO A 65 6.32 -8.60 -7.70
C PRO A 65 7.77 -8.16 -7.97
N VAL A 66 8.08 -7.70 -9.19
CA VAL A 66 9.43 -7.30 -9.60
C VAL A 66 9.34 -5.98 -10.35
N ASN A 67 10.07 -4.98 -9.86
CA ASN A 67 10.36 -3.74 -10.57
C ASN A 67 11.88 -3.57 -10.68
N LEU A 68 12.40 -3.73 -11.91
CA LEU A 68 13.83 -3.67 -12.18
C LEU A 68 14.37 -2.24 -12.29
N GLU A 69 13.51 -1.23 -12.49
CA GLU A 69 13.94 0.17 -12.58
C GLU A 69 14.47 0.65 -11.23
N ASN A 70 13.76 0.33 -10.15
CA ASN A 70 14.10 0.73 -8.78
C ASN A 70 14.65 -0.41 -7.91
N LEU A 71 14.79 -1.62 -8.48
CA LEU A 71 15.20 -2.84 -7.78
C LEU A 71 14.31 -3.12 -6.55
N GLU A 72 13.00 -3.07 -6.79
CA GLU A 72 11.95 -3.33 -5.81
C GLU A 72 11.34 -4.71 -6.07
N PHE A 73 11.19 -5.49 -5.00
CA PHE A 73 10.80 -6.90 -5.10
C PHE A 73 9.78 -7.28 -4.02
N GLY A 74 9.07 -8.37 -4.28
CA GLY A 74 8.04 -8.90 -3.37
C GLY A 74 6.70 -8.21 -3.56
N ARG A 75 5.74 -8.59 -2.71
CA ARG A 75 4.36 -8.08 -2.75
C ARG A 75 4.27 -6.59 -2.49
N TYR A 76 5.15 -6.07 -1.63
CA TYR A 76 5.12 -4.66 -1.21
C TYR A 76 6.25 -3.84 -1.80
N HIS A 77 6.90 -4.32 -2.87
CA HIS A 77 7.93 -3.60 -3.63
C HIS A 77 9.02 -3.00 -2.73
N GLN A 78 9.66 -3.87 -1.94
CA GLN A 78 10.74 -3.45 -1.06
C GLN A 78 12.02 -3.23 -1.84
N ARG A 79 12.65 -2.06 -1.67
CA ARG A 79 13.97 -1.75 -2.26
C ARG A 79 15.05 -2.63 -1.65
N VAL A 80 15.56 -3.55 -2.47
CA VAL A 80 16.48 -4.61 -2.03
C VAL A 80 17.77 -4.03 -1.45
N TYR A 81 18.32 -2.97 -2.03
CA TYR A 81 19.53 -2.34 -1.51
C TYR A 81 19.38 -1.88 -0.06
N PHE A 82 18.29 -1.16 0.26
CA PHE A 82 18.07 -0.61 1.59
C PHE A 82 17.73 -1.71 2.60
N LEU A 83 16.88 -2.65 2.21
CA LEU A 83 16.54 -3.79 3.08
C LEU A 83 17.77 -4.64 3.38
N ALA A 84 18.59 -4.96 2.37
CA ALA A 84 19.84 -5.69 2.58
C ALA A 84 20.81 -4.90 3.46
N LYS A 85 20.94 -3.58 3.25
CA LYS A 85 21.77 -2.72 4.11
C LYS A 85 21.33 -2.76 5.56
N GLU A 86 20.02 -2.75 5.82
CA GLU A 86 19.46 -2.89 7.17
C GLU A 86 19.77 -4.27 7.78
N ILE A 87 19.62 -5.35 7.02
CA ILE A 87 19.88 -6.73 7.48
C ILE A 87 21.36 -6.95 7.83
N TYR A 88 22.28 -6.46 6.99
CA TYR A 88 23.71 -6.73 7.14
C TYR A 88 24.47 -5.65 7.93
N GLY A 89 23.83 -4.50 8.22
CA GLY A 89 24.46 -3.39 8.94
C GLY A 89 25.60 -2.69 8.19
N ARG A 90 25.78 -2.99 6.89
CA ARG A 90 26.82 -2.42 6.02
C ARG A 90 26.35 -2.33 4.57
N LYS A 91 27.16 -1.72 3.70
CA LYS A 91 26.90 -1.74 2.25
C LYS A 91 26.80 -3.21 1.78
N PRO A 92 25.67 -3.63 1.18
CA PRO A 92 25.49 -5.01 0.75
C PRO A 92 26.19 -5.26 -0.60
N THR A 93 26.70 -6.47 -0.77
CA THR A 93 27.19 -6.98 -2.06
C THR A 93 26.02 -7.28 -3.01
N MET A 94 26.29 -7.50 -4.30
CA MET A 94 25.25 -7.93 -5.25
C MET A 94 24.66 -9.29 -4.88
N TRP A 95 25.49 -10.23 -4.43
CA TRP A 95 25.04 -11.55 -3.97
C TRP A 95 24.04 -11.45 -2.80
N GLU A 96 24.35 -10.62 -1.80
CA GLU A 96 23.46 -10.37 -0.67
C GLU A 96 22.14 -9.73 -1.09
N GLN A 97 22.18 -8.81 -2.06
CA GLN A 97 20.98 -8.23 -2.65
C GLN A 97 20.15 -9.29 -3.39
N SER A 98 20.77 -10.15 -4.20
CA SER A 98 20.07 -11.24 -4.88
C SER A 98 19.41 -12.21 -3.90
N ARG A 99 20.05 -12.51 -2.77
CA ARG A 99 19.48 -13.37 -1.71
C ARG A 99 18.26 -12.73 -1.03
N VAL A 100 18.31 -11.42 -0.79
CA VAL A 100 17.15 -10.68 -0.27
C VAL A 100 16.02 -10.63 -1.30
N ALA A 101 16.33 -10.37 -2.57
CA ALA A 101 15.36 -10.36 -3.65
C ALA A 101 14.66 -11.72 -3.81
N GLU A 102 15.44 -12.82 -3.85
CA GLU A 102 14.93 -14.19 -3.86
C GLU A 102 13.95 -14.42 -2.72
N ARG A 103 14.34 -14.01 -1.50
CA ARG A 103 13.49 -14.22 -0.33
C ARG A 103 12.21 -13.39 -0.38
N LEU A 104 12.25 -12.14 -0.84
CA LEU A 104 11.04 -11.32 -1.03
C LEU A 104 10.06 -11.97 -2.02
N LEU A 105 10.56 -12.66 -3.05
CA LEU A 105 9.74 -13.30 -4.07
C LEU A 105 9.11 -14.62 -3.61
N PHE A 106 9.85 -15.43 -2.86
CA PHE A 106 9.45 -16.79 -2.54
C PHE A 106 8.97 -17.00 -1.10
N ASP A 107 9.19 -16.03 -0.20
CA ASP A 107 8.80 -16.09 1.21
C ASP A 107 7.91 -14.89 1.57
N LEU A 108 6.62 -14.99 1.19
CA LEU A 108 5.63 -13.93 1.41
C LEU A 108 5.47 -13.55 2.88
N GLU A 109 5.61 -14.53 3.78
CA GLU A 109 5.55 -14.26 5.23
C GLU A 109 6.71 -13.37 5.65
N TRP A 110 7.92 -13.66 5.16
CA TRP A 110 9.08 -12.83 5.44
C TRP A 110 8.98 -11.43 4.83
N ASP A 111 8.45 -11.30 3.61
CA ASP A 111 8.18 -10.00 2.97
C ASP A 111 7.26 -9.13 3.86
N ARG A 112 6.14 -9.70 4.33
CA ARG A 112 5.22 -9.06 5.28
C ARG A 112 5.90 -8.65 6.58
N GLN A 113 6.73 -9.52 7.14
CA GLN A 113 7.49 -9.22 8.36
C GLN A 113 8.47 -8.06 8.18
N GLN A 114 9.12 -7.93 7.01
CA GLN A 114 10.00 -6.79 6.75
C GLN A 114 9.20 -5.48 6.61
N LEU A 115 8.05 -5.52 5.93
CA LEU A 115 7.15 -4.36 5.88
C LEU A 115 6.68 -3.96 7.28
N LEU A 116 6.26 -4.92 8.11
CA LEU A 116 5.81 -4.68 9.49
C LEU A 116 6.90 -3.98 10.31
N LYS A 117 8.13 -4.52 10.30
CA LYS A 117 9.27 -3.95 11.04
C LYS A 117 9.54 -2.52 10.61
N ARG A 118 9.50 -2.25 9.30
CA ARG A 118 9.68 -0.90 8.77
C ARG A 118 8.58 0.04 9.24
N LEU A 119 7.31 -0.35 9.11
CA LEU A 119 6.17 0.47 9.54
C LEU A 119 6.20 0.76 11.05
N GLN A 120 6.53 -0.23 11.88
CA GLN A 120 6.66 -0.06 13.33
C GLN A 120 7.78 0.92 13.69
N ARG A 121 8.98 0.75 13.10
CA ARG A 121 10.11 1.66 13.30
C ARG A 121 9.78 3.10 12.91
N GLU A 122 9.18 3.31 11.73
CA GLU A 122 8.81 4.66 11.31
C GLU A 122 7.67 5.23 12.18
N ARG A 123 6.74 4.39 12.65
CA ARG A 123 5.67 4.80 13.58
C ARG A 123 6.26 5.29 14.90
N GLU A 124 7.25 4.59 15.45
CA GLU A 124 7.99 5.02 16.64
C GLU A 124 8.71 6.36 16.39
N LYS A 125 9.46 6.45 15.28
CA LYS A 125 10.22 7.65 14.90
C LYS A 125 9.34 8.90 14.74
N TYR A 126 8.14 8.73 14.19
CA TYR A 126 7.23 9.85 13.92
C TYR A 126 6.06 9.94 14.90
N ASN A 127 6.16 9.30 16.08
CA ASN A 127 5.15 9.38 17.14
C ASN A 127 3.72 9.07 16.65
N GLY A 128 3.58 8.09 15.75
CA GLY A 128 2.28 7.68 15.20
C GLY A 128 1.72 8.58 14.09
N ASP A 129 2.46 9.56 13.58
CA ASP A 129 2.04 10.37 12.42
C ASP A 129 2.10 9.52 11.14
N TYR A 130 0.97 8.88 10.81
CA TYR A 130 0.87 7.98 9.66
C TYR A 130 1.18 8.63 8.32
N MET A 131 0.98 9.95 8.16
CA MET A 131 1.37 10.62 6.92
C MET A 131 2.89 10.62 6.75
N LYS A 132 3.64 10.81 7.83
CA LYS A 132 5.11 10.69 7.82
C LYS A 132 5.57 9.24 7.70
N VAL A 133 4.88 8.30 8.36
CA VAL A 133 5.16 6.86 8.25
C VAL A 133 5.04 6.39 6.79
N TRP A 134 3.91 6.66 6.15
CA TRP A 134 3.68 6.25 4.76
C TRP A 134 4.65 6.96 3.81
N GLY A 135 4.89 8.26 4.02
CA GLY A 135 5.87 9.01 3.23
C GLY A 135 7.29 8.44 3.33
N ALA A 136 7.71 8.03 4.52
CA ALA A 136 9.03 7.46 4.76
C ALA A 136 9.29 6.12 4.04
N TYR A 137 8.23 5.40 3.66
CA TYR A 137 8.36 4.21 2.83
C TYR A 137 8.94 4.52 1.45
N ASN A 138 8.55 5.66 0.88
CA ASN A 138 9.08 6.18 -0.39
C ASN A 138 9.95 7.43 -0.15
N SER A 139 10.97 7.30 0.71
CA SER A 139 12.00 8.33 0.95
C SER A 139 11.48 9.71 1.41
N GLY A 140 10.34 9.75 2.09
CA GLY A 140 9.72 10.98 2.59
C GLY A 140 8.75 11.65 1.60
N ASN A 141 8.35 10.95 0.53
CA ASN A 141 7.48 11.50 -0.50
C ASN A 141 6.04 11.70 0.01
N GLY A 142 5.63 12.96 0.18
CA GLY A 142 4.28 13.32 0.61
C GLY A 142 3.16 12.94 -0.37
N LYS A 143 3.45 12.88 -1.68
CA LYS A 143 2.46 12.42 -2.68
C LYS A 143 2.13 10.95 -2.48
N HIS A 144 3.15 10.11 -2.29
CA HIS A 144 2.98 8.70 -1.99
C HIS A 144 2.17 8.50 -0.69
N ALA A 145 2.45 9.29 0.36
CA ALA A 145 1.67 9.23 1.59
C ALA A 145 0.17 9.55 1.37
N VAL A 146 -0.14 10.51 0.50
CA VAL A 146 -1.52 10.84 0.11
C VAL A 146 -2.18 9.69 -0.64
N GLU A 147 -1.47 9.06 -1.59
CA GLU A 147 -1.98 7.93 -2.37
C GLU A 147 -2.28 6.70 -1.48
N ILE A 148 -1.42 6.42 -0.49
CA ILE A 148 -1.67 5.36 0.49
C ILE A 148 -2.85 5.71 1.39
N ARG A 149 -2.94 6.95 1.88
CA ARG A 149 -4.08 7.43 2.69
C ARG A 149 -5.42 7.26 1.96
N ASP A 150 -5.47 7.62 0.69
CA ASP A 150 -6.71 7.61 -0.09
C ASP A 150 -7.16 6.16 -0.35
N LYS A 151 -6.21 5.24 -0.59
CA LYS A 151 -6.48 3.78 -0.59
C LYS A 151 -6.96 3.26 0.77
N VAL A 152 -6.33 3.66 1.88
CA VAL A 152 -6.79 3.31 3.23
C VAL A 152 -8.25 3.74 3.45
N ARG A 153 -8.60 4.97 3.04
CA ARG A 153 -9.97 5.51 3.16
C ARG A 153 -10.95 4.73 2.28
N PHE A 154 -10.57 4.46 1.03
CA PHE A 154 -11.37 3.66 0.12
C PHE A 154 -11.62 2.26 0.69
N LEU A 155 -10.58 1.55 1.12
CA LEU A 155 -10.70 0.20 1.68
C LEU A 155 -11.56 0.17 2.94
N ARG A 156 -11.46 1.20 3.81
CA ARG A 156 -12.37 1.36 4.96
C ARG A 156 -13.83 1.50 4.55
N SER A 157 -14.11 2.16 3.43
CA SER A 157 -15.48 2.32 2.92
C SER A 157 -16.10 0.99 2.47
N LEU A 158 -15.28 -0.05 2.22
CA LEU A 158 -15.76 -1.40 1.91
C LEU A 158 -16.29 -2.16 3.14
N GLY A 159 -16.12 -1.62 4.35
CA GLY A 159 -16.74 -2.14 5.57
C GLY A 159 -16.08 -3.38 6.18
N TRP A 160 -14.78 -3.60 5.97
CA TRP A 160 -14.06 -4.71 6.59
C TRP A 160 -13.96 -4.51 8.11
N LYS A 161 -14.15 -5.61 8.86
CA LYS A 161 -14.15 -5.63 10.33
C LYS A 161 -12.93 -6.36 10.87
#